data_AF-W1XPY6-F1
#
_entry.id   AF-W1XPY6-F1
#
_cell.length_a   1.000
_cell.length_b   1.000
_cell.length_c   1.000
_cell.angle_alpha   90.00
_cell.angle_beta   90.00
_cell.angle_gamma   90.00
#
_symmetry.space_group_name_H-M   'P 1'
#
loop_
_entity.id
_entity.type
_entity.pdbx_description
1 polymer ?
#
loop_
_entity_poly.entity_id
_entity_poly.type
_entity_poly.pdbx_seq_one_letter_code
_entity_poly.pdbx_strand_id
1 'polypeptide(L)' 'ITNFDANRYLGKWYEIARLENRFERGLEQVSATYGKRNDGGIRVLNRGYDPTKNKWSESEGKAYFTGDTKTAALKVSFF' A
#
# COMPACT_ATOMS: atom_id res chain seq x y z
N ILE A 1 3.78 -9.09 -13.50
CA ILE A 1 2.49 -9.73 -13.90
C ILE A 1 1.93 -8.92 -15.06
N THR A 2 1.53 -9.56 -16.17
CA THR A 2 1.06 -8.90 -17.42
C THR A 2 -0.41 -9.16 -17.77
N ASN A 3 -1.14 -9.91 -16.92
CA ASN A 3 -2.60 -10.03 -16.97
C ASN A 3 -3.19 -9.68 -15.59
N PHE A 4 -2.81 -8.50 -15.10
CA PHE A 4 -3.19 -8.01 -13.80
C PHE A 4 -4.62 -7.47 -13.83
N ASP A 5 -5.43 -7.88 -12.84
CA ASP A 5 -6.75 -7.31 -12.58
C ASP A 5 -6.71 -6.53 -11.28
N ALA A 6 -6.65 -5.20 -11.40
CA ALA A 6 -6.60 -4.31 -10.25
C ALA A 6 -7.78 -4.48 -9.30
N ASN A 7 -8.99 -4.81 -9.81
CA ASN A 7 -10.18 -4.93 -8.97
C ASN A 7 -10.06 -6.11 -7.99
N ARG A 8 -9.41 -7.20 -8.42
CA ARG A 8 -9.14 -8.36 -7.56
C ARG A 8 -8.02 -8.13 -6.56
N TYR A 9 -7.17 -7.14 -6.80
CA TYR A 9 -6.07 -6.76 -5.93
C TYR A 9 -6.49 -5.78 -4.82
N LEU A 10 -7.64 -5.12 -5.00
CA LEU A 10 -8.21 -4.22 -3.99
C LEU A 10 -8.48 -4.95 -2.68
N GLY A 11 -8.57 -4.18 -1.60
CA GLY A 11 -8.80 -4.68 -0.25
C GLY A 11 -7.55 -4.66 0.59
N LYS A 12 -7.58 -5.42 1.69
CA LYS A 12 -6.56 -5.38 2.74
C LYS A 12 -5.58 -6.53 2.61
N TRP A 13 -4.31 -6.18 2.65
CA TRP A 13 -3.19 -7.11 2.67
C TRP A 13 -2.43 -6.96 3.98
N TYR A 14 -2.00 -8.09 4.54
CA TYR A 14 -1.18 -8.14 5.74
C TYR A 14 0.28 -8.32 5.34
N GLU A 15 1.16 -7.51 5.93
CA GLU A 15 2.59 -7.66 5.74
C GLU A 15 3.08 -8.87 6.55
N ILE A 16 3.58 -9.89 5.84
CA ILE A 16 4.12 -11.10 6.47
C ILE A 16 5.63 -10.95 6.74
N ALA A 17 6.33 -10.27 5.83
CA ALA A 17 7.75 -9.99 5.94
C ALA A 17 8.11 -8.75 5.10
N ARG A 18 9.16 -8.03 5.51
CA ARG A 18 9.70 -6.86 4.80
C ARG A 18 11.22 -6.82 4.90
N LEU A 19 11.84 -6.12 3.96
CA LEU A 19 13.20 -5.62 4.14
C LEU A 19 13.13 -4.35 4.99
N GLU A 20 14.03 -4.24 5.97
CA GLU A 20 13.94 -3.15 6.94
C GLU A 20 14.20 -1.78 6.30
N ASN A 21 13.28 -0.86 6.54
CA ASN A 21 13.31 0.52 6.07
C ASN A 21 13.01 1.44 7.27
N ARG A 22 13.64 2.62 7.32
CA ARG A 22 13.40 3.65 8.34
C ARG A 22 11.92 4.04 8.49
N PHE A 23 11.13 4.05 7.42
CA PHE A 23 9.74 4.51 7.45
C PHE A 23 8.78 3.56 8.20
N GLU A 24 9.14 2.28 8.34
CA GLU A 24 8.28 1.25 8.96
C GLU A 24 8.95 0.58 10.16
N ARG A 25 10.16 1.04 10.52
CA ARG A 25 10.92 0.51 11.65
C ARG A 25 10.12 0.58 12.94
N GLY A 26 10.00 -0.56 13.62
CA GLY A 26 9.31 -0.68 14.90
C GLY A 26 7.79 -0.75 14.80
N LEU A 27 7.20 -0.72 13.60
CA LEU A 27 5.76 -0.94 13.43
C LEU A 27 5.43 -2.44 13.36
N GLU A 28 4.38 -2.82 14.09
CA GLU A 28 3.79 -4.15 14.11
C GLU A 28 2.40 -4.16 13.46
N GLN A 29 1.86 -5.36 13.21
CA GLN A 29 0.50 -5.56 12.67
C GLN A 29 0.24 -4.74 11.39
N VAL A 30 1.28 -4.64 10.54
CA VAL A 30 1.27 -3.77 9.38
C VAL A 30 0.31 -4.32 8.32
N SER A 31 -0.47 -3.41 7.74
CA SER A 31 -1.36 -3.71 6.63
C SER A 31 -1.34 -2.61 5.58
N ALA A 32 -1.55 -3.01 4.32
CA ALA A 32 -1.77 -2.12 3.20
C ALA A 32 -3.20 -2.33 2.67
N THR A 33 -3.99 -1.27 2.58
CA THR A 33 -5.33 -1.32 2.02
C THR A 33 -5.38 -0.57 0.71
N TYR A 34 -5.74 -1.28 -0.36
CA TYR A 34 -5.84 -0.73 -1.71
C TYR A 34 -7.29 -0.42 -2.06
N GLY A 35 -7.56 0.83 -2.45
CA GLY A 35 -8.88 1.30 -2.83
C GLY A 35 -8.90 1.90 -4.23
N LYS A 36 -10.00 1.71 -4.96
CA LYS A 36 -10.19 2.35 -6.27
C LYS A 36 -10.37 3.86 -6.12
N ARG A 37 -9.83 4.63 -7.06
CA ARG A 37 -10.04 6.08 -7.17
C ARG A 37 -10.78 6.40 -8.47
N ASN A 38 -11.50 7.52 -8.46
CA ASN A 38 -12.24 8.00 -9.64
C ASN A 38 -11.33 8.49 -10.77
N ASP A 39 -10.08 8.85 -10.45
CA ASP A 39 -9.07 9.31 -11.40
C ASP A 39 -8.28 8.16 -12.07
N GLY A 40 -8.74 6.91 -11.89
CA GLY A 40 -8.08 5.72 -12.44
C GLY A 40 -6.87 5.23 -11.63
N GLY A 41 -6.46 5.95 -10.57
CA GLY A 41 -5.42 5.51 -9.64
C GLY A 41 -5.93 4.54 -8.57
N ILE A 42 -4.99 4.10 -7.73
CA ILE A 42 -5.26 3.29 -6.54
C ILE A 42 -4.85 4.10 -5.30
N ARG A 43 -5.77 4.23 -4.34
CA ARG A 43 -5.48 4.74 -3.00
C ARG A 43 -4.73 3.65 -2.24
N VAL A 44 -3.64 4.02 -1.59
CA VAL A 44 -2.83 3.12 -0.75
C VAL A 44 -2.91 3.64 0.67
N LEU A 45 -3.45 2.85 1.60
CA LEU A 45 -3.43 3.16 3.02
C LEU A 45 -2.55 2.14 3.75
N ASN A 46 -1.38 2.56 4.18
CA ASN A 46 -0.52 1.77 5.05
C ASN A 46 -0.84 2.10 6.51
N ARG A 47 -0.98 1.08 7.34
CA ARG A 47 -1.29 1.20 8.76
C ARG A 47 -0.43 0.22 9.56
N GLY A 48 0.19 0.70 10.63
CA GLY A 48 0.97 -0.11 11.55
C GLY A 48 0.86 0.38 12.98
N TYR A 49 1.03 -0.50 13.95
CA TYR A 49 0.97 -0.18 15.37
C TYR A 49 2.38 0.06 15.92
N ASP A 50 2.57 1.20 16.59
CA ASP A 50 3.82 1.54 17.30
C ASP A 50 3.65 1.13 18.77
N PRO A 51 4.28 0.02 19.22
CA PRO A 51 4.13 -0.47 20.59
C PRO A 51 4.82 0.43 21.61
N THR A 52 5.81 1.24 21.20
CA THR A 52 6.53 2.16 22.10
C THR A 52 5.67 3.37 22.47
N LYS A 53 4.83 3.82 21.53
CA LYS A 53 3.93 4.96 21.72
C LYS A 53 2.48 4.54 21.98
N ASN A 54 2.21 3.23 21.98
CA ASN A 54 0.88 2.65 22.12
C ASN A 54 -0.15 3.30 21.18
N LYS A 55 0.19 3.47 19.89
CA LYS A 55 -0.67 4.13 18.93
C LYS A 55 -0.57 3.56 17.53
N TRP A 56 -1.63 3.72 16.76
CA TRP A 56 -1.62 3.44 15.33
C TRP A 56 -0.98 4.60 14.56
N SER A 57 -0.16 4.24 13.57
CA SER A 57 0.42 5.14 12.59
C SER A 57 -0.13 4.78 11.22
N GLU A 58 -0.53 5.79 10.46
CA GLU A 58 -1.11 5.63 9.13
C GLU A 58 -0.41 6.55 8.14
N SER A 59 -0.26 6.07 6.91
CA SER A 59 0.25 6.86 5.79
C SER A 59 -0.62 6.58 4.57
N GLU A 60 -1.15 7.65 3.98
CA GLU A 60 -1.95 7.58 2.77
C GLU A 60 -1.13 8.00 1.56
N GLY A 61 -1.22 7.21 0.50
CA GLY A 61 -0.56 7.42 -0.76
C GLY A 61 -1.47 7.19 -1.95
N LYS A 62 -0.94 7.53 -3.12
CA LYS A 62 -1.58 7.30 -4.41
C LYS A 62 -0.63 6.50 -5.28
N ALA A 63 -1.15 5.47 -5.92
CA ALA A 63 -0.43 4.68 -6.91
C ALA A 63 -1.09 4.85 -8.30
N TYR A 64 -0.26 5.05 -9.31
CA TYR A 64 -0.69 5.13 -10.71
C TYR A 64 0.11 4.12 -11.54
N PHE A 65 -0.54 3.50 -12.52
CA PHE A 65 0.13 2.65 -13.50
C PHE A 65 1.11 3.49 -14.32
N THR A 66 2.29 2.94 -14.59
CA THR A 66 3.31 3.61 -15.41
C THR A 66 3.17 3.31 -16.90
N GLY A 67 2.17 2.51 -17.28
CA GLY A 67 1.92 2.06 -18.65
C GLY A 67 0.61 1.28 -18.73
N ASP A 68 0.61 0.16 -19.47
CA ASP A 68 -0.55 -0.72 -19.61
C ASP A 68 -1.08 -1.18 -18.23
N THR A 69 -2.38 -0.99 -18.00
CA THR A 69 -3.08 -1.35 -16.75
C THR A 69 -3.16 -2.85 -16.49
N LYS A 70 -2.95 -3.69 -17.52
CA LYS A 70 -2.79 -5.14 -17.37
C LYS A 70 -1.40 -5.53 -16.87
N THR A 71 -0.44 -4.60 -16.85
CA THR A 71 0.87 -4.83 -16.25
C THR A 71 0.91 -4.27 -14.83
N ALA A 72 1.25 -5.11 -13.85
CA ALA A 72 1.38 -4.72 -12.44
C ALA A 72 2.66 -3.90 -12.18
N ALA A 73 2.81 -2.77 -12.87
CA ALA A 73 3.89 -1.81 -12.73
C ALA A 73 3.29 -0.44 -12.40
N LEU A 74 3.57 0.03 -11.19
CA LEU A 74 2.99 1.26 -10.65
C LEU A 74 4.07 2.11 -9.99
N LYS A 75 3.81 3.42 -9.93
CA LYS A 75 4.56 4.37 -9.12
C LYS A 75 3.67 4.83 -7.97
N VAL A 76 4.21 4.77 -6.75
CA VAL A 76 3.52 5.21 -5.53
C VAL A 76 4.17 6.48 -4.97
N SER A 77 3.34 7.39 -4.46
CA SER A 77 3.77 8.59 -3.72
C SER A 77 2.95 8.73 -2.44
N PHE A 78 3.61 9.13 -1.36
CA PHE A 78 3.03 9.40 -0.04
C PHE A 78 3.15 10.89 0.30
N PHE A 79 2.23 11.41 1.12
CA PHE A 79 2.13 12.83 1.49
C PHE A 79 2.03 13.01 3.00
#